data_AF-A0A914ZG61-F1
#
_entry.id   AF-A0A914ZG61-F1
#
_cell.length_a   1.000
_cell.length_b   1.000
_cell.length_c   1.000
_cell.angle_alpha   90.00
_cell.angle_beta   90.00
_cell.angle_gamma   90.00
#
_symmetry.space_group_name_H-M   'P 1'
#
loop_
_entity.id
_entity.type
_entity.pdbx_description
1 polymer ?
#
loop_
_entity_poly.entity_id
_entity_poly.type
_entity_poly.pdbx_seq_one_letter_code
_entity_poly.pdbx_strand_id
1 'polypeptide(L)'
;MKYENDQNLFVFLRLTNKFANKIHKVKIKSIYLQIHLELGYFIDDLHTSIIENGETAINLIPNIEITVASIINQLLFGFAYHGNEKVQEFIKIKETINIHMRLAGSPGALLAMHYPKIAPYLPIIKGKYHELIDGYHTIIDYCQKQINAHKNDAKSKDAEPNDYVDAYLREAERQGKDSTFTEKQVSFT
;
A
#
# COMPACT_ATOMS: atom_id res chain seq x y z
N MET A 1 -20.84 -18.09 26.70
CA MET A 1 -20.28 -17.92 25.34
C MET A 1 -20.10 -16.46 24.87
N LYS A 2 -20.65 -15.42 25.53
CA LYS A 2 -20.41 -14.02 25.14
C LYS A 2 -19.14 -13.37 25.72
N TYR A 3 -18.68 -13.81 26.89
CA TYR A 3 -17.55 -13.20 27.63
C TYR A 3 -16.15 -13.49 27.06
N GLU A 4 -16.00 -14.57 26.29
CA GLU A 4 -14.71 -15.01 25.73
C GLU A 4 -14.31 -14.17 24.50
N ASN A 5 -15.31 -13.59 23.81
CA ASN A 5 -15.11 -12.78 22.61
C ASN A 5 -14.65 -11.34 22.96
N ASP A 6 -15.10 -10.80 24.09
CA ASP A 6 -14.70 -9.47 24.56
C ASP A 6 -13.24 -9.45 25.06
N GLN A 7 -12.79 -10.52 25.73
CA GLN A 7 -11.40 -10.68 26.17
C GLN A 7 -10.44 -10.69 24.98
N ASN A 8 -10.78 -11.40 23.90
CA ASN A 8 -9.97 -11.43 22.68
C ASN A 8 -9.94 -10.07 21.97
N LEU A 9 -11.04 -9.32 21.96
CA LEU A 9 -11.10 -7.96 21.41
C LEU A 9 -10.25 -6.97 22.23
N PHE A 10 -10.27 -7.05 23.57
CA PHE A 10 -9.46 -6.20 24.43
C PHE A 10 -7.96 -6.52 24.36
N VAL A 11 -7.60 -7.81 24.21
CA VAL A 11 -6.22 -8.23 23.98
C VAL A 11 -5.74 -7.75 22.61
N PHE A 12 -6.56 -7.89 21.57
CA PHE A 12 -6.28 -7.37 20.23
C PHE A 12 -6.08 -5.84 20.24
N LEU A 13 -6.99 -5.09 20.87
CA LEU A 13 -6.90 -3.63 20.99
C LEU A 13 -5.69 -3.15 21.82
N ARG A 14 -5.25 -3.92 22.82
CA ARG A 14 -4.02 -3.62 23.57
C ARG A 14 -2.76 -3.93 22.77
N LEU A 15 -2.74 -5.03 22.03
CA LEU A 15 -1.61 -5.41 21.19
C LEU A 15 -1.44 -4.43 20.04
N THR A 16 -2.53 -4.03 19.37
CA THR A 16 -2.49 -3.00 18.32
C THR A 16 -2.05 -1.65 18.87
N ASN A 17 -2.51 -1.24 20.06
CA ASN A 17 -2.04 0.00 20.71
C ASN A 17 -0.57 -0.04 21.13
N LYS A 18 -0.10 -1.17 21.66
CA LYS A 18 1.28 -1.33 22.12
C LYS A 18 2.25 -1.41 20.94
N PHE A 19 1.83 -2.07 19.86
CA PHE A 19 2.55 -2.11 18.58
C PHE A 19 2.56 -0.74 17.90
N ALA A 20 1.41 -0.07 17.82
CA ALA A 20 1.30 1.29 17.31
C ALA A 20 2.23 2.24 18.06
N ASN A 21 2.25 2.21 19.41
CA ASN A 21 3.12 3.07 20.21
C ASN A 21 4.63 2.77 20.05
N LYS A 22 5.01 1.50 19.84
CA LYS A 22 6.41 1.11 19.62
C LYS A 22 6.90 1.56 18.24
N ILE A 23 6.03 1.50 17.22
CA ILE A 23 6.28 2.09 15.89
C ILE A 23 6.29 3.63 15.97
N HIS A 24 5.43 4.22 16.81
CA HIS A 24 5.20 5.66 16.88
C HIS A 24 6.45 6.47 17.29
N LYS A 25 7.20 6.05 18.32
CA LYS A 25 8.32 6.85 18.84
C LYS A 25 9.59 6.83 17.97
N VAL A 26 9.90 5.72 17.32
CA VAL A 26 11.10 5.59 16.48
C VAL A 26 10.84 6.09 15.05
N LYS A 27 9.62 5.91 14.52
CA LYS A 27 9.32 6.27 13.13
C LYS A 27 8.95 7.74 12.90
N ILE A 28 8.44 8.52 13.86
CA ILE A 28 8.10 9.95 13.60
C ILE A 28 9.32 10.75 13.12
N LYS A 29 10.49 10.55 13.75
CA LYS A 29 11.71 11.25 13.34
C LYS A 29 12.21 10.79 11.97
N SER A 30 12.12 9.49 11.69
CA SER A 30 12.45 8.92 10.37
C SER A 30 11.51 9.45 9.27
N ILE A 31 10.20 9.46 9.53
CA ILE A 31 9.17 10.02 8.64
C ILE A 31 9.45 11.49 8.33
N TYR A 32 9.80 12.29 9.33
CA TYR A 32 10.10 13.70 9.12
C TYR A 32 11.30 13.90 8.20
N LEU A 33 12.36 13.09 8.37
CA LEU A 33 13.51 13.09 7.47
C LEU A 33 13.14 12.65 6.06
N GLN A 34 12.33 11.59 5.91
CA GLN A 34 11.85 11.11 4.62
C GLN A 34 11.03 12.18 3.90
N ILE A 35 10.08 12.82 4.59
CA ILE A 35 9.30 13.94 4.05
C ILE A 35 10.23 15.08 3.61
N HIS A 36 11.25 15.43 4.41
CA HIS A 36 12.21 16.48 4.04
C HIS A 36 13.01 16.12 2.79
N LEU A 37 13.47 14.87 2.68
CA LEU A 37 14.22 14.39 1.52
C LEU A 37 13.36 14.42 0.24
N GLU A 38 12.14 13.90 0.32
CA GLU A 38 11.22 13.84 -0.82
C GLU A 38 10.75 15.24 -1.26
N LEU A 39 10.59 16.18 -0.31
CA LEU A 39 10.37 17.59 -0.63
C LEU A 39 11.60 18.24 -1.29
N GLY A 40 12.81 17.81 -0.94
CA GLY A 40 14.04 18.23 -1.62
C GLY A 40 14.02 17.83 -3.09
N TYR A 41 13.77 16.55 -3.38
CA TYR A 41 13.63 16.06 -4.76
C TYR A 41 12.53 16.79 -5.53
N PHE A 42 11.38 17.04 -4.89
CA PHE A 42 10.30 17.82 -5.49
C PHE A 42 10.74 19.24 -5.88
N ILE A 43 11.47 19.93 -5.01
CA ILE A 43 11.97 21.29 -5.29
C ILE A 43 13.01 21.27 -6.42
N ASP A 44 13.90 20.29 -6.43
CA ASP A 44 14.92 20.12 -7.47
C ASP A 44 14.26 19.87 -8.85
N ASP A 45 13.26 19.00 -8.92
CA ASP A 45 12.49 18.73 -10.14
C ASP A 45 11.77 19.99 -10.67
N LEU A 46 11.25 20.83 -9.78
CA LEU A 46 10.67 22.12 -10.16
C LEU A 46 11.72 23.11 -10.65
N HIS A 47 12.87 23.18 -9.98
CA HIS A 47 13.98 24.02 -10.40
C HIS A 47 14.45 23.66 -11.81
N THR A 48 14.65 22.37 -12.10
CA THR A 48 14.99 21.89 -13.45
C THR A 48 13.90 22.26 -14.47
N SER A 49 12.63 22.06 -14.15
CA SER A 49 11.53 22.36 -15.08
C SER A 49 11.41 23.86 -15.42
N ILE A 50 11.60 24.75 -14.43
CA ILE A 50 11.49 26.20 -14.62
C ILE A 50 12.75 26.78 -15.26
N ILE A 51 13.92 26.45 -14.71
CA ILE A 51 15.18 27.13 -15.03
C ILE A 51 15.87 26.51 -16.24
N GLU A 52 15.85 25.18 -16.33
CA GLU A 52 16.59 24.46 -17.40
C GLU A 52 15.71 24.26 -18.64
N ASN A 53 14.43 23.91 -18.44
CA ASN A 53 13.50 23.66 -19.55
C ASN A 53 12.70 24.91 -19.98
N GLY A 54 12.73 25.99 -19.18
CA GLY A 54 12.04 27.24 -19.48
C GLY A 54 10.51 27.14 -19.47
N GLU A 55 9.94 26.18 -18.74
CA GLU A 55 8.50 25.97 -18.71
C GLU A 55 7.79 27.11 -17.97
N THR A 56 6.87 27.79 -18.66
CA THR A 56 6.08 28.91 -18.10
C THR A 56 4.82 28.45 -17.36
N ALA A 57 4.44 27.18 -17.51
CA ALA A 57 3.27 26.58 -16.89
C ALA A 57 3.59 25.13 -16.52
N ILE A 58 3.68 24.85 -15.22
CA ILE A 58 4.03 23.53 -14.71
C ILE A 58 2.80 22.88 -14.10
N ASN A 59 2.50 21.66 -14.53
CA ASN A 59 1.53 20.83 -13.84
C ASN A 59 2.20 20.16 -12.63
N LEU A 60 1.90 20.66 -11.44
CA LEU A 60 2.48 20.14 -10.18
C LEU A 60 1.89 18.80 -9.75
N ILE A 61 0.73 18.40 -10.29
CA ILE A 61 -0.01 17.23 -9.82
C ILE A 61 0.83 15.95 -9.90
N PRO A 62 1.48 15.60 -11.03
CA PRO A 62 2.28 14.37 -11.12
C PRO A 62 3.42 14.34 -10.12
N ASN A 63 4.09 15.49 -9.91
CA ASN A 63 5.21 15.59 -8.99
C ASN A 63 4.75 15.38 -7.53
N ILE A 64 3.64 16.02 -7.14
CA ILE A 64 3.04 15.82 -5.81
C ILE A 64 2.59 14.37 -5.62
N GLU A 65 1.94 13.77 -6.62
CA GLU A 65 1.50 12.38 -6.56
C GLU A 65 2.67 11.41 -6.36
N ILE A 66 3.78 11.59 -7.08
CA ILE A 66 4.99 10.76 -6.95
C ILE A 66 5.59 10.95 -5.55
N THR A 67 5.76 12.19 -5.09
CA THR A 67 6.30 12.48 -3.75
C THR A 67 5.47 11.82 -2.65
N VAL A 68 4.15 11.97 -2.68
CA VAL A 68 3.27 11.34 -1.68
C VAL A 68 3.34 9.82 -1.74
N ALA A 69 3.32 9.25 -2.95
CA ALA A 69 3.41 7.81 -3.14
C ALA A 69 4.76 7.24 -2.66
N SER A 70 5.86 7.96 -2.90
CA SER A 70 7.21 7.61 -2.44
C SER A 70 7.28 7.59 -0.92
N ILE A 71 6.74 8.60 -0.23
CA ILE A 71 6.70 8.64 1.25
C ILE A 71 5.91 7.44 1.79
N ILE A 72 4.72 7.18 1.23
CA ILE A 72 3.88 6.05 1.66
C ILE A 72 4.60 4.71 1.44
N ASN A 73 5.22 4.50 0.28
CA ASN A 73 5.92 3.26 -0.01
C ASN A 73 7.21 3.07 0.78
N GLN A 74 7.92 4.14 1.10
CA GLN A 74 9.07 4.06 2.01
C GLN A 74 8.61 3.58 3.39
N LEU A 75 7.43 4.00 3.83
CA LEU A 75 6.86 3.56 5.11
C LEU A 75 6.35 2.12 5.09
N LEU A 76 5.75 1.70 3.98
CA LEU A 76 5.17 0.37 3.83
C LEU A 76 6.22 -0.69 3.50
N PHE A 77 7.02 -0.44 2.46
CA PHE A 77 7.89 -1.42 1.79
C PHE A 77 9.38 -1.01 1.77
N GLY A 78 9.72 0.16 2.30
CA GLY A 78 11.11 0.60 2.43
C GLY A 78 11.73 1.21 1.16
N PHE A 79 10.94 1.54 0.13
CA PHE A 79 11.45 2.16 -1.11
C PHE A 79 10.63 3.36 -1.59
N ALA A 80 11.26 4.26 -2.35
CA ALA A 80 10.59 5.35 -3.08
C ALA A 80 10.62 5.15 -4.59
N TYR A 81 9.73 5.84 -5.28
CA TYR A 81 9.64 5.83 -6.73
C TYR A 81 10.62 6.84 -7.34
N HIS A 82 11.88 6.42 -7.48
CA HIS A 82 12.92 7.22 -8.12
C HIS A 82 13.33 6.63 -9.47
N GLY A 83 13.58 7.50 -10.44
CA GLY A 83 13.97 7.12 -11.79
C GLY A 83 12.79 6.67 -12.66
N ASN A 84 13.00 6.73 -13.98
CA ASN A 84 11.93 6.56 -14.96
C ASN A 84 11.18 5.22 -14.81
N GLU A 85 11.89 4.11 -14.64
CA GLU A 85 11.26 2.77 -14.54
C GLU A 85 10.30 2.65 -13.35
N LYS A 86 10.70 3.15 -12.17
CA LYS A 86 9.88 3.10 -10.96
C LYS A 86 8.70 4.07 -11.02
N VAL A 87 8.89 5.23 -11.65
CA VAL A 87 7.80 6.17 -11.92
C VAL A 87 6.78 5.56 -12.90
N GLN A 88 7.21 4.85 -13.94
CA GLN A 88 6.30 4.12 -14.83
C GLN A 88 5.55 2.99 -14.10
N GLU A 89 6.23 2.27 -13.21
CA GLU A 89 5.60 1.26 -12.33
C GLU A 89 4.50 1.92 -11.46
N PHE A 90 4.78 3.09 -10.88
CA PHE A 90 3.79 3.89 -10.13
C PHE A 90 2.59 4.31 -10.99
N ILE A 91 2.84 4.87 -12.18
CA ILE A 91 1.77 5.34 -13.08
C ILE A 91 0.83 4.18 -13.43
N LYS A 92 1.38 3.00 -13.75
CA LYS A 92 0.60 1.81 -14.10
C LYS A 92 -0.28 1.34 -12.94
N ILE A 93 0.26 1.24 -11.73
CA ILE A 93 -0.53 0.80 -10.58
C ILE A 93 -1.57 1.85 -10.17
N LYS A 94 -1.23 3.15 -10.24
CA LYS A 94 -2.16 4.26 -9.98
C LYS A 94 -3.36 4.20 -10.93
N GLU A 95 -3.12 4.01 -12.23
CA GLU A 95 -4.20 3.92 -13.21
C GLU A 95 -5.08 2.70 -12.97
N THR A 96 -4.48 1.56 -12.63
CA THR A 96 -5.22 0.34 -12.27
C THR A 96 -6.13 0.57 -11.05
N ILE A 97 -5.63 1.24 -10.01
CA ILE A 97 -6.40 1.61 -8.82
C ILE A 97 -7.53 2.57 -9.19
N ASN A 98 -7.26 3.60 -10.00
CA ASN A 98 -8.27 4.58 -10.41
C ASN A 98 -9.41 3.93 -11.20
N ILE A 99 -9.08 3.07 -12.16
CA ILE A 99 -10.06 2.30 -12.93
C ILE A 99 -10.86 1.39 -11.98
N HIS A 100 -10.19 0.64 -11.11
CA HIS A 100 -10.84 -0.25 -10.17
C HIS A 100 -11.80 0.49 -9.23
N MET A 101 -11.37 1.62 -8.64
CA MET A 101 -12.21 2.45 -7.76
C MET A 101 -13.42 3.03 -8.49
N ARG A 102 -13.24 3.50 -9.73
CA ARG A 102 -14.33 3.99 -10.56
C ARG A 102 -15.33 2.88 -10.89
N LEU A 103 -14.84 1.68 -11.21
CA LEU A 103 -15.68 0.52 -11.49
C LEU A 103 -16.42 0.07 -10.25
N ALA A 104 -15.75 -0.06 -9.11
CA ALA A 104 -16.33 -0.47 -7.84
C ALA A 104 -17.48 0.44 -7.39
N GLY A 105 -17.40 1.74 -7.69
CA GLY A 105 -18.47 2.71 -7.44
C GLY A 105 -19.63 2.68 -8.46
N SER A 106 -19.52 1.92 -9.55
CA SER A 106 -20.54 1.89 -10.59
C SER A 106 -21.74 1.00 -10.20
N PRO A 107 -22.99 1.37 -10.55
CA PRO A 107 -24.17 0.56 -10.23
C PRO A 107 -24.09 -0.89 -10.75
N GLY A 108 -23.50 -1.07 -11.93
CA GLY A 108 -23.31 -2.40 -12.52
C GLY A 108 -22.32 -3.27 -11.74
N ALA A 109 -21.24 -2.69 -11.22
CA ALA A 109 -20.29 -3.42 -10.38
C ALA A 109 -20.86 -3.73 -9.00
N LEU A 110 -21.62 -2.80 -8.40
CA LEU A 110 -22.32 -3.05 -7.13
C LEU A 110 -23.26 -4.25 -7.23
N LEU A 111 -24.03 -4.34 -8.31
CA LEU A 111 -24.87 -5.51 -8.59
C LEU A 111 -24.04 -6.78 -8.81
N ALA A 112 -22.91 -6.66 -9.53
CA ALA A 112 -22.02 -7.77 -9.80
C ALA A 112 -21.36 -8.33 -8.52
N MET A 113 -20.96 -7.45 -7.59
CA MET A 113 -20.39 -7.81 -6.29
C MET A 113 -21.44 -8.43 -5.35
N HIS A 114 -22.71 -8.00 -5.44
CA HIS A 114 -23.77 -8.55 -4.61
C HIS A 114 -24.22 -9.96 -5.07
N TYR A 115 -24.12 -10.24 -6.37
CA TYR A 115 -24.50 -11.53 -6.96
C TYR A 115 -23.32 -12.23 -7.68
N PRO A 116 -22.23 -12.56 -6.97
CA PRO A 116 -20.98 -13.02 -7.59
C PRO A 116 -21.10 -14.37 -8.31
N LYS A 117 -22.10 -15.19 -7.96
CA LYS A 117 -22.35 -16.48 -8.64
C LYS A 117 -23.06 -16.33 -9.98
N ILE A 118 -23.76 -15.22 -10.19
CA ILE A 118 -24.64 -14.99 -11.36
C ILE A 118 -24.00 -13.95 -12.29
N ALA A 119 -23.31 -12.96 -11.72
CA ALA A 119 -22.64 -11.89 -12.46
C ALA A 119 -21.69 -12.34 -13.59
N PRO A 120 -20.91 -13.43 -13.45
CA PRO A 120 -20.04 -13.92 -14.53
C PRO A 120 -20.79 -14.42 -15.77
N TYR A 121 -22.09 -14.74 -15.62
CA TYR A 121 -22.91 -15.36 -16.65
C TYR A 121 -23.92 -14.38 -17.29
N LEU A 122 -24.12 -13.20 -16.69
CA LEU A 122 -25.07 -12.20 -17.20
C LEU A 122 -24.42 -11.30 -18.26
N PRO A 123 -24.88 -11.31 -19.53
CA PRO A 123 -24.23 -10.59 -20.62
C PRO A 123 -24.03 -9.09 -20.37
N ILE A 124 -24.95 -8.47 -19.63
CA ILE A 124 -24.97 -7.02 -19.37
C ILE A 124 -23.91 -6.60 -18.34
N ILE A 125 -23.59 -7.46 -17.36
CA ILE A 125 -22.67 -7.13 -16.25
C ILE A 125 -21.40 -7.97 -16.25
N LYS A 126 -21.32 -9.03 -17.08
CA LYS A 126 -20.18 -9.94 -17.19
C LYS A 126 -18.87 -9.18 -17.46
N GLY A 127 -18.86 -8.25 -18.40
CA GLY A 127 -17.65 -7.48 -18.74
C GLY A 127 -17.13 -6.69 -17.54
N LYS A 128 -18.03 -5.94 -16.88
CA LYS A 128 -17.69 -5.14 -15.69
C LYS A 128 -17.24 -6.00 -14.52
N TYR A 129 -17.81 -7.19 -14.36
CA TYR A 129 -17.38 -8.13 -13.33
C TYR A 129 -15.94 -8.60 -13.54
N HIS A 130 -15.58 -8.99 -14.76
CA HIS A 130 -14.20 -9.42 -15.05
C HIS A 130 -13.21 -8.27 -14.89
N GLU A 131 -13.53 -7.08 -15.41
CA GLU A 131 -12.68 -5.90 -15.26
C GLU A 131 -12.44 -5.52 -13.78
N LEU A 132 -13.47 -5.68 -12.93
CA LEU A 132 -13.36 -5.46 -11.49
C LEU A 132 -12.42 -6.48 -10.82
N ILE A 133 -12.57 -7.77 -11.14
CA ILE A 133 -11.77 -8.86 -10.59
C ILE A 133 -10.32 -8.79 -11.07
N ASP A 134 -10.10 -8.51 -12.36
CA ASP A 134 -8.77 -8.38 -12.95
C ASP A 134 -8.01 -7.19 -12.36
N GLY A 135 -8.70 -6.05 -12.18
CA GLY A 135 -8.15 -4.89 -11.48
C GLY A 135 -7.78 -5.20 -10.03
N TYR A 136 -8.65 -5.92 -9.32
CA TYR A 136 -8.37 -6.36 -7.94
C TYR A 136 -7.13 -7.27 -7.88
N HIS A 137 -7.07 -8.32 -8.72
CA HIS A 137 -5.92 -9.22 -8.75
C HIS A 137 -4.62 -8.49 -9.10
N THR A 138 -4.64 -7.57 -10.06
CA THR A 138 -3.46 -6.78 -10.42
C THR A 138 -2.92 -5.97 -9.24
N ILE A 139 -3.82 -5.37 -8.43
CA ILE A 139 -3.43 -4.61 -7.24
C ILE A 139 -2.84 -5.54 -6.17
N ILE A 140 -3.47 -6.69 -5.93
CA ILE A 140 -2.99 -7.66 -4.95
C ILE A 140 -1.63 -8.25 -5.35
N ASP A 141 -1.48 -8.65 -6.61
CA ASP A 141 -0.23 -9.20 -7.13
C ASP A 141 0.92 -8.19 -7.01
N TYR A 142 0.63 -6.90 -7.24
CA TYR A 142 1.59 -5.84 -7.02
C TYR A 142 2.06 -5.78 -5.56
N CYS A 143 1.13 -5.74 -4.60
CA CYS A 143 1.47 -5.75 -3.17
C CYS A 143 2.26 -7.01 -2.78
N GLN A 144 1.84 -8.19 -3.26
CA GLN A 144 2.52 -9.44 -2.98
C GLN A 144 3.96 -9.45 -3.49
N LYS A 145 4.18 -8.91 -4.70
CA LYS A 145 5.52 -8.76 -5.26
C LYS A 145 6.41 -7.89 -4.36
N GLN A 146 5.90 -6.78 -3.84
CA GLN A 146 6.68 -5.91 -2.94
C GLN A 146 6.97 -6.61 -1.60
N ILE A 147 5.99 -7.30 -1.01
CA ILE A 147 6.16 -8.07 0.23
C ILE A 147 7.22 -9.17 0.05
N ASN A 148 7.17 -9.89 -1.07
CA ASN A 148 8.12 -10.96 -1.36
C ASN A 148 9.53 -10.43 -1.60
N ALA A 149 9.67 -9.31 -2.33
CA ALA A 149 10.96 -8.65 -2.50
C ALA A 149 11.55 -8.27 -1.14
N HIS A 150 10.72 -7.71 -0.26
CA HIS A 150 11.13 -7.32 1.09
C HIS A 150 11.58 -8.52 1.95
N LYS A 151 10.89 -9.66 1.88
CA LYS A 151 11.30 -10.89 2.59
C LYS A 151 12.70 -11.38 2.20
N ASN A 152 13.07 -11.23 0.93
CA ASN A 152 14.38 -11.67 0.45
C ASN A 152 15.52 -10.76 0.93
N ASP A 153 15.21 -9.48 1.21
CA ASP A 153 16.16 -8.47 1.71
C ASP A 153 16.20 -8.37 3.25
N ALA A 154 15.42 -9.20 3.95
CA ALA A 154 15.28 -9.14 5.40
C ALA A 154 16.63 -9.37 6.11
N LYS A 155 17.09 -8.35 6.84
CA LYS A 155 18.27 -8.43 7.72
C LYS A 155 17.99 -9.30 8.94
N SER A 156 19.06 -9.67 9.66
CA SER A 156 18.99 -10.48 10.89
C SER A 156 17.83 -10.07 11.82
N LYS A 157 17.15 -11.06 12.41
CA LYS A 157 15.96 -10.88 13.28
C LYS A 157 16.20 -9.96 14.47
N ASP A 158 17.46 -9.76 14.85
CA ASP A 158 17.89 -8.91 15.97
C ASP A 158 18.01 -7.41 15.63
N ALA A 159 17.92 -7.03 14.35
CA ALA A 159 17.95 -5.62 13.93
C ALA A 159 16.61 -4.92 14.22
N GLU A 160 16.55 -3.58 14.23
CA GLU A 160 15.25 -2.89 14.20
C GLU A 160 14.55 -3.11 12.83
N PRO A 161 13.20 -3.18 12.79
CA PRO A 161 12.48 -3.33 11.52
C PRO A 161 12.57 -2.04 10.70
N ASN A 162 12.88 -2.18 9.40
CA ASN A 162 13.15 -1.02 8.53
C ASN A 162 11.86 -0.34 8.05
N ASP A 163 10.80 -1.11 7.83
CA ASP A 163 9.49 -0.60 7.37
C ASP A 163 8.32 -1.31 8.08
N TYR A 164 7.10 -1.09 7.59
CA TYR A 164 5.89 -1.66 8.17
C TYR A 164 5.77 -3.15 7.91
N VAL A 165 6.04 -3.61 6.68
CA VAL A 165 5.96 -5.02 6.31
C VAL A 165 6.95 -5.85 7.13
N ASP A 166 8.18 -5.38 7.29
CA ASP A 166 9.20 -6.01 8.14
C ASP A 166 8.70 -6.17 9.58
N ALA A 167 8.17 -5.07 10.16
CA ALA A 167 7.66 -5.08 11.52
C ALA A 167 6.47 -6.03 11.69
N TYR A 168 5.59 -6.09 10.69
CA TYR A 168 4.42 -6.95 10.70
C TYR A 168 4.82 -8.42 10.62
N LEU A 169 5.66 -8.80 9.67
CA LEU A 169 6.08 -10.19 9.46
C LEU A 169 6.81 -10.74 10.69
N ARG A 170 7.69 -9.96 11.30
CA ARG A 170 8.38 -10.36 12.55
C ARG A 170 7.43 -10.55 13.71
N GLU A 171 6.42 -9.69 13.85
CA GLU A 171 5.42 -9.81 14.91
C GLU A 171 4.53 -11.06 14.69
N ALA A 172 4.17 -11.35 13.44
CA ALA A 172 3.46 -12.59 13.08
C ALA A 172 4.28 -13.85 13.42
N GLU A 173 5.58 -13.86 13.06
CA GLU A 173 6.49 -14.95 13.43
C GLU A 173 6.63 -15.10 14.96
N ARG A 174 6.74 -13.98 15.69
CA ARG A 174 6.89 -13.96 17.15
C ARG A 174 5.69 -14.56 17.87
N GLN A 175 4.49 -14.36 17.35
CA GLN A 175 3.24 -14.86 17.94
C GLN A 175 2.93 -16.32 17.55
N GLY A 176 3.58 -16.86 16.52
CA GLY A 176 3.44 -18.25 16.12
C GLY A 176 2.01 -18.64 15.71
N LYS A 177 1.57 -19.85 16.07
CA LYS A 177 0.28 -20.41 15.61
C LYS A 177 -0.96 -19.70 16.15
N ASP A 178 -0.82 -18.92 17.23
CA ASP A 178 -1.91 -18.16 17.85
C ASP A 178 -1.92 -16.69 17.39
N SER A 179 -1.16 -16.36 16.34
CA SER A 179 -1.12 -15.00 15.82
C SER A 179 -2.44 -14.60 15.16
N THR A 180 -2.92 -13.41 15.51
CA THR A 180 -3.98 -12.72 14.76
C THR A 180 -3.45 -12.01 13.52
N PHE A 181 -2.12 -12.03 13.32
CA PHE A 181 -1.41 -11.50 12.15
C PHE A 181 -1.07 -12.65 11.21
N THR A 182 -1.67 -12.63 10.03
CA THR A 182 -1.48 -13.65 8.99
C THR A 182 -0.92 -12.98 7.76
N GLU A 183 -0.10 -13.70 6.99
CA GLU A 183 0.34 -13.21 5.69
C GLU A 183 -0.86 -12.76 4.85
N LYS A 184 -1.97 -13.50 4.94
CA LYS A 184 -3.27 -13.20 4.32
C LYS A 184 -3.83 -11.80 4.56
N GLN A 185 -3.55 -11.18 5.71
CA GLN A 185 -4.04 -9.84 6.03
C GLN A 185 -3.14 -8.74 5.44
N VAL A 186 -1.93 -9.08 4.98
CA VAL A 186 -0.99 -8.18 4.31
C VAL A 186 -0.91 -8.48 2.81
N SER A 187 -1.07 -9.76 2.43
CA SER A 187 -1.17 -10.26 1.06
C SER A 187 -2.58 -10.25 0.49
N PHE A 188 -3.60 -9.99 1.32
CA PHE A 188 -5.03 -9.99 0.96
C PHE A 188 -5.51 -11.26 0.21
N THR A 189 -4.89 -12.43 0.45
CA THR A 189 -5.23 -13.75 -0.12
C THR A 189 -5.71 -14.73 0.96
#